data_AF-A0A4Q2UAV1-F1
#
_entry.id   AF-A0A4Q2UAV1-F1
#
_cell.length_a   1.000
_cell.length_b   1.000
_cell.length_c   1.000
_cell.angle_alpha   90.00
_cell.angle_beta   90.00
_cell.angle_gamma   90.00
#
_symmetry.space_group_name_H-M   'P 1'
#
loop_
_entity.id
_entity.type
_entity.pdbx_description
1 polymer ?
#
loop_
_entity_poly.entity_id
_entity_poly.type
_entity_poly.pdbx_seq_one_letter_code
_entity_poly.pdbx_strand_id
1 'polypeptide(L)' 'MGTPMEPHVWNMFKRREEGEIWCAVPADAAVPRFLFSGDWNYGGQHPERHALPGFQRSVAHQAVRMNGFYLFQLLRAAA' A
#
# COMPACT_ATOMS: atom_id res chain seq x y z
N MET A 1 2.91 -25.39 -14.30
CA MET A 1 1.74 -25.27 -13.41
C MET A 1 1.99 -24.09 -12.49
N GLY A 2 1.50 -22.89 -12.84
CA GLY A 2 1.54 -21.76 -11.92
C GLY A 2 0.54 -22.05 -10.80
N THR A 3 0.95 -21.89 -9.55
CA THR A 3 0.03 -21.83 -8.42
C THR A 3 -1.12 -20.86 -8.77
N PRO A 4 -2.37 -21.11 -8.32
CA PRO A 4 -3.37 -20.06 -8.38
C PRO A 4 -2.75 -18.90 -7.62
N MET A 5 -2.45 -17.80 -8.32
CA MET A 5 -1.81 -16.63 -7.72
C MET A 5 -2.69 -16.23 -6.54
N GLU A 6 -2.25 -16.52 -5.32
CA GLU A 6 -2.97 -16.08 -4.14
C GLU A 6 -3.19 -14.57 -4.30
N PRO A 7 -4.41 -14.08 -4.04
CA PRO A 7 -4.73 -12.68 -4.29
C PRO A 7 -3.72 -11.83 -3.53
N HIS A 8 -2.90 -11.03 -4.25
CA HIS A 8 -1.86 -10.22 -3.64
C HIS A 8 -2.45 -9.46 -2.46
N VAL A 9 -1.90 -9.69 -1.26
CA VAL A 9 -2.33 -9.02 -0.03
C VAL A 9 -1.35 -7.90 0.24
N TRP A 10 -1.89 -6.75 0.63
CA TRP A 10 -1.15 -5.52 0.86
C TRP A 10 -1.29 -5.11 2.32
N ASN A 11 -0.16 -4.98 3.02
CA ASN A 11 -0.08 -4.27 4.29
C ASN A 11 -0.19 -2.77 3.99
N MET A 12 -1.25 -2.13 4.50
CA MET A 12 -1.51 -0.71 4.29
C MET A 12 -1.06 0.08 5.50
N PHE A 13 -0.38 1.21 5.26
CA PHE A 13 0.04 2.15 6.27
C PHE A 13 -0.45 3.55 5.89
N LYS A 14 -1.16 4.22 6.79
CA LYS A 14 -1.63 5.60 6.61
C LYS A 14 -0.67 6.57 7.30
N ARG A 15 -0.27 7.64 6.61
CA ARG A 15 0.50 8.71 7.25
C ARG A 15 -0.37 9.42 8.29
N ARG A 16 0.18 9.70 9.48
CA ARG A 16 -0.55 10.33 10.59
C ARG A 16 -0.88 11.79 10.32
N GLU A 17 0.11 12.50 9.80
CA GLU A 17 0.04 13.94 9.56
C GLU A 17 0.09 14.19 8.05
N GLU A 18 -0.71 15.16 7.60
CA GLU A 18 -0.89 15.57 6.20
C GLU A 18 -1.66 14.56 5.31
N GLY A 19 -2.96 14.80 5.19
CA GLY A 19 -3.79 14.24 4.11
C GLY A 19 -4.04 12.74 4.18
N GLU A 20 -4.70 12.21 3.15
CA GLU A 20 -4.95 10.78 3.01
C GLU A 20 -3.80 10.11 2.22
N ILE A 21 -2.57 10.20 2.74
CA ILE A 21 -1.40 9.52 2.15
C ILE A 21 -1.31 8.09 2.70
N TRP A 22 -1.14 7.14 1.79
CA TRP A 22 -1.07 5.72 2.07
C TRP A 22 0.19 5.10 1.47
N CYS A 23 0.77 4.14 2.19
CA CYS A 23 1.85 3.28 1.75
C CYS A 23 1.37 1.83 1.74
N ALA A 24 1.49 1.16 0.60
CA ALA A 24 1.19 -0.25 0.45
C ALA A 24 2.49 -1.05 0.33
N VAL A 25 2.58 -2.14 1.10
CA VAL A 25 3.68 -3.09 1.08
C VAL A 25 3.10 -4.49 0.85
N PRO A 26 3.67 -5.33 -0.03
CA PRO A 26 3.22 -6.72 -0.14
C PRO A 26 3.28 -7.43 1.21
N ALA A 27 2.27 -8.24 1.53
CA ALA A 27 2.19 -8.92 2.82
C ALA A 27 3.30 -9.97 3.02
N ASP A 28 3.86 -10.47 1.92
CA ASP A 28 4.97 -11.41 1.84
C ASP A 28 6.34 -10.71 1.74
N ALA A 29 6.40 -9.38 1.82
CA ALA A 29 7.63 -8.60 1.76
C ALA A 29 8.01 -7.99 3.12
N ALA A 30 9.32 -7.76 3.30
CA ALA A 30 9.82 -7.04 4.46
C ALA A 30 9.30 -5.59 4.48
N VAL A 31 8.80 -5.14 5.62
CA VAL A 31 8.28 -3.78 5.80
C VAL A 31 9.45 -2.78 5.85
N PRO A 32 9.45 -1.75 4.98
CA PRO A 32 10.49 -0.71 4.99
C PRO A 32 10.63 0.01 6.34
N ARG A 33 11.88 0.26 6.76
CA ARG A 33 12.18 0.79 8.11
C ARG A 33 11.53 2.14 8.42
N PHE A 34 11.33 2.99 7.41
CA PHE A 34 10.72 4.31 7.60
C PHE A 34 9.28 4.24 8.10
N LEU A 35 8.57 3.13 7.86
CA LEU A 35 7.20 2.94 8.36
C LEU A 35 7.14 2.74 9.89
N PHE A 36 8.29 2.56 10.54
CA PHE A 36 8.41 2.51 11.99
C PHE A 36 8.83 3.85 12.61
N SER A 37 8.89 4.95 11.85
CA SER A 37 9.33 6.27 12.35
C SER A 37 8.38 6.92 13.36
N GLY A 38 7.20 6.34 13.57
CA GLY A 38 6.12 6.94 14.36
C GLY A 38 5.15 7.77 13.53
N ASP A 39 5.50 8.15 12.31
CA ASP A 39 4.65 8.99 11.43
C ASP A 39 3.56 8.20 10.69
N TRP A 40 3.55 6.88 10.85
CA TRP A 40 2.66 5.96 10.13
C TRP A 40 1.82 5.14 11.10
N ASN A 41 0.57 4.91 10.70
CA ASN A 41 -0.37 4.01 11.35
C ASN A 41 -0.58 2.79 10.47
N TYR A 42 -0.53 1.60 11.06
CA TYR A 42 -0.93 0.39 10.34
C TYR A 42 -2.45 0.39 10.14
N GLY A 43 -2.86 0.39 8.87
CA GLY A 43 -4.26 0.43 8.43
C GLY A 43 -4.86 -0.95 8.17
N GLY A 44 -4.08 -2.02 8.29
CA GLY A 44 -4.53 -3.41 8.09
C GLY A 44 -4.07 -4.02 6.78
N GLN A 45 -4.50 -5.27 6.55
CA GLN A 45 -4.24 -6.01 5.33
C GLN A 45 -5.41 -5.90 4.36
N HIS A 46 -5.12 -5.57 3.11
CA HIS A 46 -6.11 -5.45 2.06
C HIS A 46 -5.76 -6.39 0.91
N PRO A 47 -6.64 -7.34 0.55
CA PRO A 47 -6.46 -8.08 -0.68
C PRO A 47 -6.64 -7.14 -1.85
N GLU A 48 -5.83 -7.29 -2.90
CA GLU A 48 -5.83 -6.41 -4.07
C GLU A 48 -7.19 -6.27 -4.76
N ARG A 49 -8.03 -7.32 -4.68
CA ARG A 49 -9.42 -7.28 -5.18
C ARG A 49 -10.32 -6.26 -4.45
N HIS A 50 -9.94 -5.84 -3.25
CA HIS A 50 -10.63 -4.87 -2.41
C HIS A 50 -9.69 -3.71 -2.04
N ALA A 51 -8.86 -3.29 -2.98
CA ALA A 51 -7.93 -2.20 -2.76
C ALA A 51 -8.68 -0.88 -2.44
N LEU A 52 -8.03 -0.02 -1.67
CA LEU A 52 -8.55 1.31 -1.33
C LEU A 52 -8.76 2.15 -2.60
N PRO A 53 -9.69 3.12 -2.59
CA PRO A 53 -9.78 4.07 -3.71
C PRO A 53 -8.43 4.75 -3.96
N GLY A 54 -8.14 5.12 -5.21
CA GLY A 54 -6.84 5.67 -5.60
C GLY A 54 -5.67 4.67 -5.68
N PHE A 55 -5.87 3.41 -5.23
CA PHE A 55 -4.88 2.35 -5.45
C PHE A 55 -4.86 1.92 -6.92
N GLN A 56 -3.70 2.00 -7.56
CA GLN A 56 -3.52 1.61 -8.96
C GLN A 56 -2.62 0.37 -9.04
N ARG A 57 -3.22 -0.78 -9.35
CA ARG A 57 -2.53 -2.08 -9.33
C ARG A 57 -1.25 -2.13 -10.18
N SER A 58 -1.31 -1.66 -11.43
CA SER A 58 -0.16 -1.67 -12.33
C SER A 58 1.01 -0.84 -11.79
N VAL A 59 0.70 0.35 -11.27
CA VAL A 59 1.67 1.26 -10.65
C VAL A 59 2.22 0.66 -9.37
N ALA A 60 1.38 0.03 -8.54
CA ALA A 60 1.79 -0.62 -7.30
C ALA A 60 2.80 -1.73 -7.56
N HIS A 61 2.54 -2.62 -8.52
CA HIS A 61 3.48 -3.68 -8.89
C HIS A 61 4.80 -3.10 -9.42
N GLN A 62 4.78 -2.03 -10.21
CA GLN A 62 6.00 -1.38 -10.70
C GLN A 62 6.80 -0.71 -9.56
N ALA A 63 6.12 0.05 -8.71
CA ALA A 63 6.72 0.75 -7.58
C ALA A 63 7.36 -0.24 -6.60
N VAL A 64 6.70 -1.35 -6.29
CA VAL A 64 7.26 -2.40 -5.43
C VAL A 64 8.48 -3.05 -6.05
N ARG A 65 8.48 -3.35 -7.35
CA ARG A 65 9.66 -3.92 -8.02
C ARG A 65 10.88 -2.99 -7.93
N MET A 66 10.66 -1.68 -7.87
CA MET A 66 11.74 -0.68 -7.83
C MET A 66 12.15 -0.29 -6.39
N ASN A 67 11.17 -0.13 -5.50
CA ASN A 67 11.34 0.51 -4.20
C ASN A 67 11.01 -0.43 -3.01
N GLY A 68 10.34 -1.55 -3.25
CA GLY A 68 9.81 -2.44 -2.22
C GLY A 68 8.47 -2.00 -1.62
N PHE A 69 7.91 -0.85 -2.03
CA PHE A 69 6.64 -0.31 -1.56
C PHE A 69 5.97 0.58 -2.61
N TYR A 70 4.71 0.94 -2.39
CA TYR A 70 3.93 1.85 -3.22
C TYR A 70 3.29 2.97 -2.38
N LEU A 71 3.66 4.22 -2.63
CA LEU A 71 3.04 5.41 -2.03
C LEU A 71 1.98 6.00 -2.96
N PHE A 72 0.83 6.34 -2.40
CA PHE A 72 -0.24 7.02 -3.12
C PHE A 72 -1.04 7.94 -2.18
N GLN A 73 -1.74 8.90 -2.76
CA GLN A 73 -2.60 9.82 -2.03
C GLN A 73 -4.04 9.67 -2.52
N LEU A 74 -4.95 9.58 -1.57
CA LEU A 74 -6.38 9.73 -1.83
C LEU A 74 -6.69 11.22 -1.89
N LEU A 75 -6.92 11.73 -3.10
CA LEU A 75 -7.42 13.09 -3.25
C LEU A 75 -8.88 13.10 -2.83
N ARG A 76 -9.21 13.86 -1.78
CA ARG A 76 -10.60 14.13 -1.43
C ARG A 76 -11.11 15.18 -2.41
N ALA A 77 -12.29 14.98 -3.00
CA ALA A 77 -12.95 16.06 -3.70
C ALA A 77 -13.21 17.21 -2.70
N ALA A 78 -12.96 18.45 -3.13
CA ALA A 78 -13.39 19.60 -2.36
C ALA A 78 -14.93 19.60 -2.32
N ALA A 79 -15.49 19.72 -1.11
CA ALA A 79 -16.93 19.83 -0.89
C ALA A 79 -17.47 21.18 -1.35
#